data_AF-A0A174H4V2-F1
#
_entry.id   AF-A0A174H4V2-F1
#
_cell.length_a   1.000
_cell.length_b   1.000
_cell.length_c   1.000
_cell.angle_alpha   90.00
_cell.angle_beta   90.00
_cell.angle_gamma   90.00
#
_symmetry.space_group_name_H-M   'P 1'
#
loop_
_entity.id
_entity.type
_entity.pdbx_description
1 polymer ?
#
loop_
_entity_poly.entity_id
_entity_poly.type
_entity_poly.pdbx_seq_one_letter_code
_entity_poly.pdbx_strand_id
1 'polypeptide(L)'
;MRKVKIKVLKATCNKELAKQYGHDDNYTSCPVLKEGQEFYTTGIFGNDIPAGFCHMAWQALVMPVNVLIGGGKVLGFDDVHIACCTDGLRPVIFELSVVEEER
;
A
#
# COMPACT_ATOMS: atom_id res chain seq x y z
N MET A 1 -4.09 -19.33 -6.62
CA MET A 1 -3.62 -18.40 -5.57
C MET A 1 -4.61 -17.25 -5.53
N ARG A 2 -4.92 -16.72 -4.35
CA ARG A 2 -5.88 -15.59 -4.25
C ARG A 2 -5.25 -14.34 -4.84
N LYS A 3 -6.05 -13.53 -5.53
CA LYS A 3 -5.63 -12.23 -6.06
C LYS A 3 -5.91 -11.16 -5.00
N VAL A 4 -4.91 -10.34 -4.70
CA VAL A 4 -5.06 -9.21 -3.78
C VAL A 4 -5.17 -7.92 -4.57
N LYS A 5 -6.18 -7.12 -4.24
CA LYS A 5 -6.33 -5.74 -4.68
C LYS A 5 -5.66 -4.82 -3.67
N ILE A 6 -4.90 -3.87 -4.20
CA ILE A 6 -4.24 -2.79 -3.46
C ILE A 6 -4.87 -1.50 -3.95
N LYS A 7 -5.70 -0.87 -3.13
CA LYS A 7 -6.37 0.39 -3.48
C LYS A 7 -5.74 1.54 -2.71
N VAL A 8 -5.34 2.59 -3.41
CA VAL A 8 -4.86 3.83 -2.79
C VAL A 8 -6.06 4.59 -2.25
N LEU A 9 -6.18 4.65 -0.92
CA LEU A 9 -7.26 5.36 -0.25
C LEU A 9 -6.96 6.86 -0.14
N LYS A 10 -5.74 7.20 0.27
CA LYS A 10 -5.36 8.58 0.57
C LYS A 10 -3.88 8.83 0.39
N ALA A 11 -3.50 9.95 -0.21
CA ALA A 11 -2.12 10.41 -0.29
C ALA A 11 -1.95 11.67 0.56
N THR A 12 -1.36 11.51 1.74
CA THR A 12 -1.28 12.60 2.73
C THR A 12 0.06 13.33 2.70
N CYS A 13 0.15 14.46 3.38
CA CYS A 13 1.39 15.16 3.68
C CYS A 13 1.21 15.92 5.00
N ASN A 14 2.00 15.60 6.01
CA ASN A 14 2.03 16.35 7.26
C ASN A 14 2.87 17.60 7.04
N LYS A 15 2.21 18.74 6.78
CA LYS A 15 2.87 20.00 6.46
C LYS A 15 3.74 20.54 7.61
N GLU A 16 3.35 20.30 8.86
CA GLU A 16 4.12 20.76 10.02
C GLU A 16 5.44 20.00 10.14
N LEU A 17 5.38 18.67 10.09
CA LEU A 17 6.58 17.83 10.11
C LEU A 17 7.43 18.02 8.86
N ALA A 18 6.80 18.19 7.69
CA ALA A 18 7.52 18.44 6.44
C ALA A 18 8.26 19.79 6.47
N LYS A 19 7.69 20.83 7.09
CA LYS A 19 8.40 22.11 7.28
C LYS A 19 9.60 21.97 8.21
N GLN A 20 9.54 21.09 9.21
CA GLN A 20 10.59 20.91 10.20
C GLN A 20 11.70 19.94 9.74
N TYR A 21 11.32 18.87 9.05
CA TYR A 21 12.20 17.73 8.74
C TYR A 21 12.26 17.38 7.25
N GLY A 22 11.45 18.03 6.41
CA GLY A 22 11.49 17.87 4.96
C GLY A 22 12.77 18.46 4.37
N HIS A 23 13.17 17.94 3.22
CA HIS A 23 14.36 18.40 2.50
C HIS A 23 14.06 19.54 1.50
N ASP A 24 12.79 19.91 1.35
CA ASP A 24 12.30 20.90 0.38
C ASP A 24 11.15 21.70 1.01
N ASP A 25 11.11 23.01 0.79
CA ASP A 25 10.01 23.89 1.21
C ASP A 25 8.70 23.57 0.47
N ASN A 26 8.79 22.94 -0.72
CA ASN A 26 7.66 22.48 -1.53
C ASN A 26 7.33 21.00 -1.30
N TYR A 27 7.64 20.47 -0.12
CA TYR A 27 7.33 19.09 0.20
C TYR A 27 5.81 18.84 0.16
N THR A 28 5.40 17.92 -0.70
CA THR A 28 3.99 17.61 -1.01
C THR A 28 3.69 16.12 -0.81
N SER A 29 2.43 15.74 -1.02
CA SER A 29 2.01 14.34 -1.01
C SER A 29 2.75 13.51 -2.05
N CYS A 30 2.58 12.18 -2.00
CA CYS A 30 3.30 11.27 -2.88
C CYS A 30 3.15 11.65 -4.37
N PRO A 31 4.24 11.87 -5.12
CA PRO A 31 4.17 12.23 -6.55
C PRO A 31 3.90 11.02 -7.46
N VAL A 32 4.06 9.80 -6.92
CA VAL A 32 3.96 8.54 -7.68
C VAL A 32 2.55 7.97 -7.60
N LEU A 33 1.98 7.88 -6.39
CA LEU A 33 0.71 7.22 -6.13
C LEU A 33 -0.40 8.26 -5.89
N LYS A 34 -1.54 8.05 -6.54
CA LYS A 34 -2.70 8.94 -6.54
C LYS A 34 -3.91 8.21 -5.96
N GLU A 35 -4.76 8.97 -5.27
CA GLU A 35 -5.99 8.45 -4.67
C GLU A 35 -6.89 7.79 -5.72
N GLY A 36 -7.50 6.67 -5.35
CA GLY A 36 -8.36 5.88 -6.23
C GLY A 36 -7.63 4.94 -7.19
N GLN A 37 -6.29 4.98 -7.28
CA GLN A 37 -5.55 3.98 -8.06
C GLN A 37 -5.74 2.59 -7.45
N GLU A 38 -5.88 1.60 -8.32
CA GLU A 38 -5.99 0.20 -7.94
C GLU A 38 -4.91 -0.62 -8.64
N PHE A 39 -4.29 -1.49 -7.87
CA PHE A 39 -3.29 -2.43 -8.34
C PHE A 39 -3.67 -3.83 -7.91
N TYR A 40 -3.17 -4.83 -8.61
CA TYR A 40 -3.50 -6.22 -8.35
C TYR A 40 -2.23 -7.06 -8.41
N THR A 41 -2.15 -8.04 -7.52
CA THR A 41 -1.00 -8.95 -7.44
C THR A 41 -1.45 -10.35 -7.04
N THR A 42 -0.72 -11.34 -7.56
CA THR A 42 -0.85 -12.75 -7.15
C THR A 42 0.46 -13.30 -6.60
N GLY A 43 1.49 -12.46 -6.48
CA GLY A 43 2.83 -12.88 -6.13
C GLY A 43 3.04 -13.09 -4.64
N ILE A 44 3.36 -14.33 -4.30
CA ILE A 44 3.89 -14.69 -2.99
C ILE A 44 5.35 -14.23 -2.84
N PHE A 45 5.75 -13.94 -1.61
CA PHE A 45 7.11 -13.53 -1.26
C PHE A 45 7.60 -12.29 -2.01
N GLY A 46 6.69 -11.45 -2.50
CA GLY A 46 7.06 -10.18 -3.14
C GLY A 46 7.48 -10.29 -4.60
N ASN A 47 7.26 -11.42 -5.27
CA ASN A 47 7.78 -11.68 -6.61
C ASN A 47 6.95 -11.07 -7.76
N ASP A 48 5.79 -10.48 -7.47
CA ASP A 48 4.87 -9.89 -8.45
C ASP A 48 4.48 -8.47 -8.00
N ILE A 49 5.44 -7.55 -8.03
CA ILE A 49 5.17 -6.13 -7.78
C ILE A 49 4.36 -5.60 -8.96
N PRO A 50 3.16 -5.00 -8.74
CA PRO A 50 2.38 -4.47 -9.85
C PRO A 50 3.16 -3.45 -10.67
N ALA A 51 2.99 -3.47 -11.99
CA ALA A 51 3.66 -2.53 -12.87
C ALA A 51 3.34 -1.07 -12.49
N GLY A 52 4.36 -0.23 -12.40
CA GLY A 52 4.22 1.18 -12.00
C GLY A 52 3.98 1.40 -10.50
N PHE A 53 4.01 0.36 -9.68
CA PHE A 53 3.88 0.50 -8.23
C PHE A 53 5.19 0.98 -7.59
N CYS A 54 5.07 1.74 -6.49
CA CYS A 54 6.23 2.26 -5.77
C CYS A 54 6.93 1.14 -4.97
N HIS A 55 8.21 0.87 -5.27
CA HIS A 55 8.99 -0.16 -4.57
C HIS A 55 9.17 0.12 -3.07
N MET A 56 9.26 1.39 -2.66
CA MET A 56 9.32 1.74 -1.23
C MET A 56 8.01 1.43 -0.51
N ALA A 57 6.87 1.73 -1.13
CA ALA A 57 5.57 1.34 -0.57
C ALA A 57 5.44 -0.18 -0.50
N TRP A 58 5.92 -0.91 -1.52
CA TRP A 58 5.87 -2.37 -1.56
C TRP A 58 6.53 -3.05 -0.35
N GLN A 59 7.63 -2.51 0.16
CA GLN A 59 8.30 -3.05 1.36
C GLN A 59 7.36 -3.10 2.57
N ALA A 60 6.43 -2.14 2.69
CA ALA A 60 5.43 -2.12 3.76
C ALA A 60 4.29 -3.12 3.52
N LEU A 61 3.97 -3.40 2.26
CA LEU A 61 2.79 -4.16 1.86
C LEU A 61 3.07 -5.65 1.63
N VAL A 62 4.31 -6.05 1.36
CA VAL A 62 4.64 -7.43 0.96
C VAL A 62 4.18 -8.47 1.97
N MET A 63 4.37 -8.23 3.27
CA MET A 63 3.96 -9.15 4.32
C MET A 63 2.44 -9.31 4.43
N PRO A 64 1.65 -8.24 4.59
CA PRO A 64 0.19 -8.37 4.65
C PRO A 64 -0.40 -8.91 3.33
N VAL A 65 0.15 -8.53 2.17
CA VAL A 65 -0.24 -9.10 0.87
C VAL A 65 0.01 -10.61 0.83
N ASN A 66 1.18 -11.09 1.28
CA ASN A 66 1.48 -12.52 1.33
C ASN A 66 0.50 -13.30 2.21
N VAL A 67 0.14 -12.74 3.38
CA VAL A 67 -0.84 -13.35 4.29
C VAL A 67 -2.19 -13.51 3.60
N LEU A 68 -2.66 -12.47 2.91
CA LEU A 68 -3.94 -12.48 2.19
C LEU A 68 -3.94 -13.43 0.98
N ILE A 69 -2.85 -13.44 0.19
CA ILE A 69 -2.69 -14.40 -0.94
C ILE A 69 -2.73 -15.84 -0.44
N GLY A 70 -2.08 -16.11 0.70
CA GLY A 70 -2.06 -17.41 1.37
C GLY A 70 -3.39 -17.80 2.03
N GLY A 71 -4.37 -16.90 2.04
CA GLY A 71 -5.70 -17.13 2.62
C GLY A 71 -5.77 -16.98 4.13
N GLY A 72 -4.75 -16.39 4.75
CA GLY A 72 -4.77 -15.99 6.15
C GLY A 72 -5.42 -14.62 6.37
N LYS A 73 -5.43 -14.19 7.63
CA LYS A 73 -5.89 -12.86 8.05
C LYS A 73 -4.72 -12.04 8.56
N VAL A 74 -4.60 -10.79 8.13
CA VAL A 74 -3.52 -9.92 8.62
C VAL A 74 -3.76 -9.64 10.11
N LEU A 75 -2.68 -9.63 10.91
CA LEU A 75 -2.75 -9.54 12.39
C LEU A 75 -3.63 -10.61 13.07
N GLY A 76 -4.04 -11.65 12.34
CA GLY A 76 -4.91 -12.72 12.83
C GLY A 76 -6.42 -12.46 12.68
N PHE A 77 -6.85 -11.26 12.26
CA PHE A 77 -8.27 -10.91 12.19
C PHE A 77 -8.68 -10.05 10.98
N ASP A 78 -7.74 -9.39 10.29
CA ASP A 78 -8.05 -8.53 9.15
C ASP A 78 -8.25 -9.36 7.87
N ASP A 79 -9.50 -9.48 7.44
CA ASP A 79 -9.86 -9.94 6.08
C ASP A 79 -9.62 -8.82 5.03
N VAL A 80 -9.72 -7.57 5.47
CA VAL A 80 -9.29 -6.37 4.74
C VAL A 80 -8.31 -5.62 5.63
N HIS A 81 -7.11 -5.37 5.13
CA HIS A 81 -6.05 -4.74 5.92
C HIS A 81 -5.75 -3.32 5.42
N ILE A 82 -5.67 -2.38 6.35
CA ILE A 82 -5.24 -1.01 6.06
C ILE A 82 -3.77 -0.87 6.40
N ALA A 83 -2.98 -0.52 5.39
CA ALA A 83 -1.55 -0.32 5.52
C ALA A 83 -1.14 1.05 4.98
N CYS A 84 0.08 1.48 5.27
CA CYS A 84 0.61 2.72 4.73
C CYS A 84 2.06 2.58 4.25
N CYS A 85 2.45 3.47 3.34
CA CYS A 85 3.85 3.66 2.97
C CYS A 85 4.66 4.05 4.21
N THR A 86 5.92 3.63 4.28
CA THR A 86 6.84 3.92 5.39
C THR A 86 7.33 5.36 5.44
N ASP A 87 6.96 6.20 4.47
CA ASP A 87 7.25 7.63 4.49
C ASP A 87 6.42 8.33 5.56
N GLY A 88 7.04 8.63 6.71
CA GLY A 88 6.38 9.24 7.87
C GLY A 88 5.93 10.71 7.66
N LEU A 89 6.45 11.40 6.64
CA LEU A 89 6.05 12.78 6.34
C LEU A 89 4.86 12.83 5.40
N ARG A 90 4.75 11.87 4.47
CA ARG A 90 3.67 11.80 3.47
C ARG A 90 3.17 10.37 3.23
N PRO A 91 2.63 9.72 4.28
CA PRO A 91 2.18 8.35 4.13
C PRO A 91 1.04 8.28 3.11
N VAL A 92 1.16 7.31 2.21
CA VAL A 92 0.09 6.86 1.33
C VAL A 92 -0.62 5.73 2.03
N ILE A 93 -1.95 5.82 2.16
CA ILE A 93 -2.79 4.85 2.85
C ILE A 93 -3.42 3.93 1.82
N PHE A 94 -3.37 2.63 2.08
CA PHE A 94 -3.83 1.57 1.19
C PHE A 94 -4.89 0.71 1.88
N GLU A 95 -5.87 0.27 1.10
CA GLU A 95 -6.70 -0.89 1.42
C GLU A 95 -6.15 -2.11 0.69
N LEU A 96 -5.95 -3.20 1.42
CA LEU A 96 -5.57 -4.51 0.90
C LEU A 96 -6.75 -5.46 1.09
N SER A 97 -7.29 -6.00 0.00
CA SER A 97 -8.44 -6.91 0.02
C SER A 97 -8.28 -8.05 -0.98
N VAL A 98 -8.80 -9.22 -0.64
CA VAL A 98 -8.87 -10.34 -1.59
C VAL A 98 -9.98 -10.07 -2.60
N VAL A 99 -9.70 -10.32 -3.89
CA VAL A 99 -10.72 -10.33 -4.94
C VAL A 99 -11.40 -11.70 -4.91
N GLU A 100 -12.70 -11.73 -4.62
CA GLU A 100 -13.50 -12.95 -4.79
C GLU A 100 -13.69 -13.22 -6.29
N GLU A 101 -13.25 -14.38 -6.77
CA GLU A 101 -13.63 -14.85 -8.09
C GLU A 101 -15.03 -15.48 -7.97
N GLU A 102 -16.00 -14.96 -8.74
CA GLU A 102 -17.30 -15.63 -8.91
C GLU A 102 -17.03 -17.07 -9.36
N ARG A 103 -17.53 -18.02 -8.57
CA ARG A 103 -17.29 -19.44 -8.74
C ARG A 103 -18.35 -20.09 -9.63
#